data_AF-A0A355QDU1-F1
#
_entry.id   AF-A0A355QDU1-F1
#
_cell.length_a   1.000
_cell.length_b   1.000
_cell.length_c   1.000
_cell.angle_alpha   90.00
_cell.angle_beta   90.00
_cell.angle_gamma   90.00
#
_symmetry.space_group_name_H-M   'P 1'
#
loop_
_entity.id
_entity.type
_entity.pdbx_description
1 polymer ?
#
loop_
_entity_poly.entity_id
_entity_poly.type
_entity_poly.pdbx_seq_one_letter_code
_entity_poly.pdbx_strand_id
1 'polypeptide(L)'
;MKFIRPIAALFALLLLASACSSDSGGSTAGDGTWPGKITFGFVPSQEQEQLQDDIQPFMDVLEAALGIEVEGFVTTDYTGLVTAMGTGKADLGAFGPFGYTLAQDQFGNIEPIIMAVRYGAATYHGQWFTNDASICDSAPESGTALENSADGIVQVSALDAVALQVGVYFGDSGKALGESVDAGDVSAGMSCQADLSKVA
;
A
#
# COMPACT_ATOMS: atom_id res chain seq x y z
N MET A 1 -33.83 1.01 -78.28
CA MET A 1 -32.45 1.03 -77.74
C MET A 1 -32.31 2.15 -76.70
N LYS A 2 -32.23 1.81 -75.41
CA LYS A 2 -31.26 2.40 -74.47
C LYS A 2 -31.36 1.66 -73.15
N PHE A 3 -30.23 1.09 -72.75
CA PHE A 3 -29.98 0.23 -71.61
C PHE A 3 -30.06 1.03 -70.30
N ILE A 4 -30.73 0.48 -69.28
CA ILE A 4 -30.60 0.93 -67.89
C ILE A 4 -30.04 -0.24 -67.08
N ARG A 5 -28.87 -0.01 -66.48
CA ARG A 5 -28.01 -0.95 -65.75
C ARG A 5 -28.54 -1.20 -64.32
N PRO A 6 -28.38 -2.41 -63.76
CA PRO A 6 -28.70 -2.69 -62.36
C PRO A 6 -27.49 -2.32 -61.49
N ILE A 7 -27.54 -1.17 -60.80
CA ILE A 7 -26.50 -0.74 -59.84
C ILE A 7 -27.00 -0.85 -58.38
N ALA A 8 -28.30 -1.07 -58.16
CA ALA A 8 -28.87 -1.08 -56.81
C ALA A 8 -28.57 -2.35 -55.98
N ALA A 9 -28.13 -3.46 -56.60
CA ALA A 9 -27.97 -4.73 -55.90
C ALA A 9 -26.62 -4.91 -55.18
N LEU A 10 -25.63 -4.06 -55.44
CA LEU A 10 -24.28 -4.24 -54.89
C LEU A 10 -24.05 -3.51 -53.55
N PHE A 11 -24.95 -2.61 -53.15
CA PHE A 11 -24.80 -1.83 -51.91
C PHE A 11 -25.45 -2.47 -50.67
N ALA A 12 -26.35 -3.46 -50.86
CA ALA A 12 -27.00 -4.16 -49.75
C ALA A 12 -26.18 -5.33 -49.20
N LEU A 13 -25.15 -5.79 -49.92
CA LEU A 13 -24.32 -6.95 -49.52
C LEU A 13 -23.10 -6.56 -48.68
N LEU A 14 -22.78 -5.27 -48.53
CA LEU A 14 -21.63 -4.77 -47.78
C LEU A 14 -21.96 -4.38 -46.33
N LEU A 15 -23.25 -4.39 -45.93
CA LEU A 15 -23.68 -4.02 -44.57
C LEU A 15 -23.83 -5.21 -43.61
N LEU A 16 -23.56 -6.44 -44.06
CA LEU A 16 -23.73 -7.66 -43.27
C LEU A 16 -22.41 -8.33 -42.83
N ALA A 17 -21.25 -7.71 -43.08
CA ALA A 17 -19.94 -8.33 -42.87
C ALA A 17 -19.13 -7.79 -41.66
N SER A 18 -19.71 -6.97 -40.77
CA SER A 18 -19.02 -6.44 -39.58
C SER A 18 -19.57 -6.93 -38.23
N ALA A 19 -20.44 -7.95 -38.21
CA ALA A 19 -21.06 -8.43 -36.97
C ALA A 19 -20.36 -9.64 -36.31
N CYS A 20 -19.18 -10.04 -36.79
CA CYS A 20 -18.39 -11.11 -36.15
C CYS A 20 -16.94 -10.64 -35.97
N SER A 21 -16.72 -9.68 -35.09
CA SER A 21 -15.44 -9.64 -34.36
C SER A 21 -15.66 -10.48 -33.11
N SER A 22 -15.15 -11.69 -33.15
CA SER A 22 -15.06 -12.60 -32.02
C SER A 22 -14.23 -11.93 -30.94
N ASP A 23 -14.91 -11.34 -29.96
CA ASP A 23 -14.33 -10.97 -28.68
C ASP A 23 -14.08 -12.27 -27.93
N SER A 24 -12.85 -12.75 -28.02
CA SER A 24 -12.37 -13.92 -27.30
C SER A 24 -11.26 -13.45 -26.36
N GLY A 25 -11.61 -13.04 -25.16
CA GLY A 25 -10.63 -12.76 -24.11
C GLY A 25 -11.16 -12.06 -22.86
N GLY A 26 -11.93 -12.76 -22.02
CA GLY A 26 -11.92 -12.49 -20.56
C GLY A 26 -13.10 -11.73 -19.97
N SER A 27 -14.32 -12.25 -20.04
CA SER A 27 -15.37 -11.83 -19.10
C SER A 27 -15.21 -12.57 -17.77
N THR A 28 -14.75 -11.85 -16.75
CA THR A 28 -15.02 -12.21 -15.35
C THR A 28 -15.80 -11.13 -14.60
N ALA A 29 -16.58 -10.30 -15.29
CA ALA A 29 -17.57 -9.45 -14.63
C ALA A 29 -18.80 -10.29 -14.23
N GLY A 30 -18.95 -10.57 -12.93
CA GLY A 30 -20.07 -11.32 -12.36
C GLY A 30 -21.42 -10.65 -12.61
N ASP A 31 -22.44 -11.47 -12.95
CA ASP A 31 -23.91 -11.30 -12.96
C ASP A 31 -24.58 -9.93 -13.28
N GLY A 32 -23.83 -8.91 -13.71
CA GLY A 32 -24.32 -7.55 -13.96
C GLY A 32 -24.37 -6.63 -12.73
N THR A 33 -23.87 -7.07 -11.56
CA THR A 33 -23.84 -6.24 -10.34
C THR A 33 -22.55 -5.44 -10.14
N TRP A 34 -21.48 -5.76 -10.88
CA TRP A 34 -20.18 -5.12 -10.76
C TRP A 34 -20.13 -3.74 -11.44
N PRO A 35 -19.34 -2.78 -10.91
CA PRO A 35 -19.07 -1.52 -11.59
C PRO A 35 -18.23 -1.75 -12.87
N GLY A 36 -18.27 -0.79 -13.79
CA GLY A 36 -17.47 -0.86 -15.02
C GLY A 36 -15.96 -0.69 -14.79
N LYS A 37 -15.56 -0.09 -13.66
CA LYS A 37 -14.17 0.12 -13.23
C LYS A 37 -14.13 0.29 -11.71
N ILE A 38 -12.99 -0.06 -11.11
CA ILE A 38 -12.63 0.30 -9.73
C ILE A 38 -11.51 1.32 -9.73
N THR A 39 -11.63 2.36 -8.91
CA THR A 39 -10.58 3.34 -8.67
C THR A 39 -9.94 3.11 -7.30
N PHE A 40 -8.63 2.84 -7.27
CA PHE A 40 -7.86 2.55 -6.07
C PHE A 40 -6.92 3.71 -5.73
N GLY A 41 -7.14 4.36 -4.58
CA GLY A 41 -6.30 5.45 -4.11
C GLY A 41 -5.19 5.02 -3.14
N PHE A 42 -4.02 5.62 -3.28
CA PHE A 42 -2.86 5.43 -2.41
C PHE A 42 -2.43 6.75 -1.77
N VAL A 43 -1.97 6.70 -0.52
CA VAL A 43 -1.30 7.83 0.13
C VAL A 43 0.09 8.06 -0.50
N PRO A 44 0.62 9.29 -0.50
CA PRO A 44 1.93 9.56 -1.10
C PRO A 44 3.07 8.89 -0.34
N SER A 45 4.10 8.50 -1.11
CA SER A 45 5.44 8.17 -0.60
C SER A 45 6.40 9.33 -0.86
N GLN A 46 7.57 9.32 -0.19
CA GLN A 46 8.69 10.19 -0.56
C GLN A 46 9.18 9.91 -1.99
N GLU A 47 9.00 8.68 -2.47
CA GLU A 47 9.33 8.26 -3.84
C GLU A 47 8.05 8.12 -4.67
N GLN A 48 7.34 9.22 -4.84
CA GLN A 48 6.00 9.24 -5.45
C GLN A 48 5.97 8.77 -6.92
N GLU A 49 6.99 9.12 -7.71
CA GLU A 49 7.11 8.68 -9.11
C GLU A 49 7.31 7.17 -9.19
N GLN A 50 8.22 6.63 -8.37
CA GLN A 50 8.47 5.19 -8.29
C GLN A 50 7.27 4.42 -7.73
N LEU A 51 6.55 5.00 -6.78
CA LEU A 51 5.34 4.39 -6.23
C LEU A 51 4.28 4.14 -7.31
N GLN A 52 4.12 5.05 -8.28
CA GLN A 52 3.16 4.85 -9.38
C GLN A 52 3.52 3.66 -10.26
N ASP A 53 4.81 3.48 -10.57
CA ASP A 53 5.29 2.32 -11.31
C ASP A 53 5.12 1.03 -10.49
N ASP A 54 5.32 1.11 -9.16
CA ASP A 54 5.23 -0.04 -8.25
C ASP A 54 3.79 -0.51 -8.00
N ILE A 55 2.78 0.37 -8.12
CA ILE A 55 1.38 -0.03 -7.95
C ILE A 55 0.79 -0.70 -9.18
N GLN A 56 1.33 -0.45 -10.38
CA GLN A 56 0.75 -1.00 -11.61
C GLN A 56 0.67 -2.54 -11.62
N PRO A 57 1.73 -3.29 -11.22
CA PRO A 57 1.63 -4.74 -11.10
C PRO A 57 0.52 -5.22 -10.14
N PHE A 58 0.24 -4.45 -9.10
CA PHE A 58 -0.85 -4.76 -8.16
C PHE A 58 -2.22 -4.51 -8.81
N MET A 59 -2.38 -3.43 -9.59
CA MET A 59 -3.59 -3.17 -10.35
C MET A 59 -3.85 -4.27 -11.39
N ASP A 60 -2.81 -4.68 -12.13
CA ASP A 60 -2.91 -5.75 -13.15
C ASP A 60 -3.40 -7.08 -12.56
N VAL A 61 -2.92 -7.43 -11.36
CA VAL A 61 -3.36 -8.65 -10.65
C VAL A 61 -4.83 -8.55 -10.25
N LEU A 62 -5.28 -7.38 -9.77
CA LEU A 62 -6.68 -7.17 -9.42
C LEU A 62 -7.57 -7.20 -10.67
N GLU A 63 -7.18 -6.52 -11.74
CA GLU A 63 -7.92 -6.51 -13.01
C GLU A 63 -8.07 -7.92 -13.57
N ALA A 64 -6.99 -8.71 -13.61
CA ALA A 64 -7.03 -10.09 -14.06
C ALA A 64 -7.94 -10.98 -13.19
N ALA A 65 -7.97 -10.74 -11.87
CA ALA A 65 -8.80 -11.51 -10.94
C ALA A 65 -10.29 -11.12 -11.01
N LEU A 66 -10.57 -9.84 -11.20
CA LEU A 66 -11.93 -9.28 -11.16
C LEU A 66 -12.60 -9.22 -12.54
N GLY A 67 -11.82 -9.25 -13.62
CA GLY A 67 -12.34 -9.12 -14.99
C GLY A 67 -12.99 -7.76 -15.30
N ILE A 68 -12.60 -6.72 -14.56
CA ILE A 68 -12.99 -5.32 -14.76
C ILE A 68 -11.76 -4.42 -14.62
N GLU A 69 -11.78 -3.24 -15.23
CA GLU A 69 -10.68 -2.27 -15.16
C GLU A 69 -10.40 -1.85 -13.70
N VAL A 70 -9.13 -1.77 -13.32
CA VAL A 70 -8.70 -1.25 -12.02
C VAL A 70 -7.67 -0.16 -12.21
N GLU A 71 -8.01 1.09 -11.88
CA GLU A 71 -7.13 2.25 -12.00
C GLU A 71 -6.57 2.65 -10.63
N GLY A 72 -5.24 2.67 -10.52
CA GLY A 72 -4.54 3.14 -9.32
C GLY A 72 -4.12 4.61 -9.44
N PHE A 73 -4.23 5.38 -8.36
CA PHE A 73 -3.70 6.74 -8.32
C PHE A 73 -3.12 7.09 -6.95
N VAL A 74 -2.15 8.00 -6.92
CA VAL A 74 -1.52 8.49 -5.69
C VAL A 74 -2.02 9.90 -5.39
N THR A 75 -2.44 10.14 -4.14
CA THR A 75 -2.87 11.48 -3.72
C THR A 75 -1.68 12.36 -3.35
N THR A 76 -1.86 13.69 -3.44
CA THR A 76 -0.82 14.66 -3.04
C THR A 76 -0.52 14.64 -1.54
N ASP A 77 -1.52 14.30 -0.73
CA ASP A 77 -1.41 14.19 0.72
C ASP A 77 -2.38 13.14 1.29
N TYR A 78 -2.22 12.82 2.57
CA TYR A 78 -3.06 11.86 3.29
C TYR A 78 -4.54 12.26 3.34
N THR A 79 -4.83 13.55 3.50
CA THR A 79 -6.21 14.06 3.57
C THR A 79 -6.90 14.06 2.20
N GLY A 80 -6.13 14.08 1.12
CA GLY A 80 -6.60 13.88 -0.24
C GLY A 80 -7.25 12.51 -0.42
N LEU A 81 -6.65 11.44 0.11
CA LEU A 81 -7.24 10.10 0.01
C LEU A 81 -8.51 9.99 0.87
N VAL A 82 -8.50 10.58 2.06
CA VAL A 82 -9.69 10.68 2.92
C VAL A 82 -10.86 11.32 2.16
N THR A 83 -10.61 12.46 1.51
CA THR A 83 -11.64 13.18 0.75
C THR A 83 -12.08 12.40 -0.50
N ALA A 84 -11.14 11.77 -1.22
CA ALA A 84 -11.44 11.01 -2.42
C ALA A 84 -12.37 9.83 -2.12
N MET A 85 -12.09 9.06 -1.06
CA MET A 85 -12.94 7.97 -0.60
C MET A 85 -14.29 8.49 -0.11
N GLY A 86 -14.30 9.51 0.75
CA GLY A 86 -15.52 10.06 1.33
C GLY A 86 -16.49 10.64 0.30
N THR A 87 -15.96 11.17 -0.81
CA THR A 87 -16.76 11.76 -1.91
C THR A 87 -17.05 10.80 -3.07
N GLY A 88 -16.62 9.53 -2.98
CA GLY A 88 -16.82 8.52 -4.02
C GLY A 88 -15.96 8.73 -5.27
N LYS A 89 -14.86 9.50 -5.17
CA LYS A 89 -13.85 9.58 -6.24
C LYS A 89 -12.88 8.40 -6.24
N ALA A 90 -12.81 7.67 -5.13
CA ALA A 90 -12.09 6.41 -5.01
C ALA A 90 -13.03 5.37 -4.40
N ASP A 91 -12.97 4.14 -4.92
CA ASP A 91 -13.75 3.01 -4.46
C ASP A 91 -12.98 2.23 -3.37
N LEU A 92 -11.66 2.14 -3.52
CA LEU A 92 -10.74 1.48 -2.59
C LEU A 92 -9.61 2.42 -2.19
N GLY A 93 -9.08 2.26 -0.97
CA GLY A 93 -8.02 3.12 -0.44
C GLY A 93 -7.03 2.36 0.44
N ALA A 94 -5.73 2.55 0.18
CA ALA A 94 -4.65 2.05 1.03
C ALA A 94 -4.35 3.07 2.13
N PHE A 95 -4.91 2.83 3.32
CA PHE A 95 -4.72 3.70 4.48
C PHE A 95 -3.73 3.13 5.50
N GLY A 96 -2.97 4.04 6.11
CA GLY A 96 -2.46 3.82 7.46
C GLY A 96 -3.60 3.99 8.50
N PRO A 97 -3.51 3.39 9.70
CA PRO A 97 -4.63 3.36 10.65
C PRO A 97 -5.20 4.72 11.03
N PHE A 98 -4.35 5.73 11.23
CA PHE A 98 -4.80 7.10 11.51
C PHE A 98 -5.63 7.70 10.35
N GLY A 99 -5.20 7.50 9.11
CA GLY A 99 -5.93 7.99 7.93
C GLY A 99 -7.31 7.36 7.79
N TYR A 100 -7.43 6.05 8.05
CA TYR A 100 -8.72 5.36 8.10
C TYR A 100 -9.61 5.92 9.20
N THR A 101 -9.11 6.07 10.44
CA THR A 101 -9.91 6.62 11.54
C THR A 101 -10.39 8.04 11.25
N LEU A 102 -9.54 8.86 10.62
CA LEU A 102 -9.90 10.21 10.19
C LEU A 102 -11.00 10.18 9.11
N ALA A 103 -10.90 9.28 8.13
CA ALA A 103 -11.90 9.16 7.08
C ALA A 103 -13.25 8.69 7.60
N GLN A 104 -13.24 7.74 8.54
CA GLN A 104 -14.45 7.28 9.21
C GLN A 104 -15.11 8.38 10.03
N ASP A 105 -14.33 9.16 10.79
CA ASP A 105 -14.82 10.30 11.58
C ASP A 105 -15.46 11.38 10.69
N GLN A 106 -14.85 11.67 9.54
CA GLN A 106 -15.31 12.74 8.64
C GLN A 106 -16.51 12.35 7.76
N PHE A 107 -16.56 11.12 7.25
CA PHE A 107 -17.56 10.74 6.23
C PHE A 107 -18.47 9.57 6.64
N GLY A 108 -18.01 8.69 7.55
CA GLY A 108 -18.80 7.57 8.08
C GLY A 108 -19.21 6.48 7.08
N ASN A 109 -18.86 6.62 5.80
CA ASN A 109 -19.24 5.73 4.70
C ASN A 109 -18.07 4.85 4.19
N ILE A 110 -17.04 4.66 5.02
CA ILE A 110 -15.84 3.90 4.66
C ILE A 110 -15.69 2.75 5.66
N GLU A 111 -15.42 1.55 5.15
CA GLU A 111 -15.26 0.33 5.95
C GLU A 111 -13.95 -0.40 5.63
N PRO A 112 -13.33 -1.09 6.60
CA PRO A 112 -12.11 -1.84 6.38
C PRO A 112 -12.44 -3.22 5.81
N ILE A 113 -11.90 -3.54 4.63
CA ILE A 113 -12.10 -4.83 3.96
C ILE A 113 -10.96 -5.80 4.28
N ILE A 114 -9.72 -5.29 4.29
CA ILE A 114 -8.51 -6.06 4.53
C ILE A 114 -7.55 -5.30 5.44
N MET A 115 -6.73 -6.03 6.19
CA MET A 115 -5.69 -5.48 7.06
C MET A 115 -4.38 -6.24 6.82
N ALA A 116 -3.27 -5.50 6.77
CA ALA A 116 -1.96 -6.11 6.67
C ALA A 116 -1.57 -6.78 7.99
N VAL A 117 -1.21 -8.07 7.93
CA VAL A 117 -0.59 -8.80 9.04
C VAL A 117 0.91 -8.85 8.78
N ARG A 118 1.71 -8.29 9.69
CA ARG A 118 3.17 -8.27 9.58
C ARG A 118 3.76 -9.08 10.72
N TYR A 119 4.59 -10.07 10.39
CA TYR A 119 5.24 -10.94 11.37
C TYR A 119 4.26 -11.57 12.38
N GLY A 120 3.07 -11.94 11.89
CA GLY A 120 2.00 -12.55 12.70
C GLY A 120 1.15 -11.55 13.50
N ALA A 121 1.43 -10.25 13.45
CA ALA A 121 0.68 -9.22 14.17
C ALA A 121 -0.15 -8.34 13.23
N ALA A 122 -1.42 -8.13 13.61
CA ALA A 122 -2.35 -7.22 12.93
C ALA A 122 -2.31 -5.78 13.50
N THR A 123 -1.68 -5.60 14.66
CA THR A 123 -1.46 -4.31 15.32
C THR A 123 0.02 -3.97 15.30
N TYR A 124 0.37 -2.72 15.60
CA TYR A 124 1.74 -2.27 15.80
C TYR A 124 1.84 -1.48 17.10
N HIS A 125 3.05 -1.31 17.62
CA HIS A 125 3.32 -0.56 18.84
C HIS A 125 4.01 0.76 18.52
N GLY A 126 3.74 1.78 19.33
CA GLY A 126 4.45 3.06 19.26
C GLY A 126 5.89 2.91 19.71
N GLN A 127 6.80 3.63 19.05
CA GLN A 127 8.20 3.73 19.42
C GLN A 127 8.57 5.20 19.66
N TRP A 128 9.48 5.42 20.59
CA TRP A 128 9.85 6.73 21.11
C TRP A 128 11.36 6.76 21.25
N PHE A 129 11.96 7.91 20.93
CA PHE A 129 13.38 8.13 21.17
C PHE A 129 13.52 9.09 22.34
N THR A 130 14.28 8.70 23.36
CA THR A 130 14.55 9.50 24.55
C THR A 130 16.02 9.40 24.94
N ASN A 131 16.50 10.40 25.68
CA ASN A 131 17.76 10.33 26.42
C ASN A 131 17.55 10.10 27.93
N ASP A 132 16.30 10.01 28.38
CA ASP A 132 15.94 9.75 29.77
C ASP A 132 15.65 8.27 29.97
N ALA A 133 16.64 7.54 30.50
CA ALA A 133 16.50 6.11 30.80
C ALA A 133 15.52 5.83 31.96
N SER A 134 15.10 6.84 32.74
CA SER A 134 14.21 6.63 33.89
C SER A 134 12.78 6.24 33.48
N ILE A 135 12.40 6.49 32.21
CA ILE A 135 11.09 6.07 31.69
C ILE A 135 11.03 4.56 31.44
N CYS A 136 12.17 3.88 31.31
CA CYS A 136 12.19 2.46 31.01
C CYS A 136 11.65 1.62 32.18
N ASP A 137 11.00 0.49 31.89
CA ASP A 137 10.58 -0.49 32.88
C ASP A 137 11.76 -1.32 33.43
N SER A 138 12.84 -1.38 32.64
CA SER A 138 14.12 -2.03 32.96
C SER A 138 15.29 -1.20 32.44
N ALA A 139 16.51 -1.51 32.86
CA ALA A 139 17.68 -0.81 32.33
C ALA A 139 17.77 -0.98 30.79
N PRO A 140 18.03 0.09 30.02
CA PRO A 140 18.21 -0.03 28.58
C PRO A 140 19.30 -1.03 28.21
N GLU A 141 19.02 -1.86 27.21
CA GLU A 141 19.98 -2.81 26.67
C GLU A 141 20.62 -2.24 25.41
N SER A 142 21.94 -2.40 25.29
CA SER A 142 22.71 -1.88 24.16
C SER A 142 22.73 -2.87 23.00
N GLY A 143 22.70 -2.36 21.77
CA GLY A 143 22.76 -3.19 20.57
C GLY A 143 21.53 -4.09 20.40
N THR A 144 20.38 -3.65 20.91
CA THR A 144 19.10 -4.34 20.78
C THR A 144 18.07 -3.48 20.06
N ALA A 145 17.06 -4.13 19.47
CA ALA A 145 15.92 -3.49 18.84
C ALA A 145 14.62 -4.07 19.40
N LEU A 146 13.52 -3.31 19.28
CA LEU A 146 12.18 -3.77 19.63
C LEU A 146 11.44 -4.18 18.37
N GLU A 147 10.94 -5.40 18.36
CA GLU A 147 10.15 -5.93 17.25
C GLU A 147 8.74 -6.25 17.68
N ASN A 148 7.84 -6.07 16.73
CA ASN A 148 6.46 -6.43 16.89
C ASN A 148 6.24 -7.90 16.47
N SER A 149 5.66 -8.69 17.35
CA SER A 149 5.32 -10.09 17.12
C SER A 149 3.83 -10.34 17.43
N ALA A 150 3.35 -11.53 17.07
CA ALA A 150 1.98 -11.96 17.39
C ALA A 150 1.67 -11.91 18.91
N ASP A 151 2.69 -12.09 19.76
CA ASP A 151 2.56 -12.13 21.22
C ASP A 151 2.91 -10.79 21.90
N GLY A 152 3.18 -9.74 21.12
CA GLY A 152 3.54 -8.40 21.61
C GLY A 152 4.95 -7.97 21.21
N ILE A 153 5.53 -7.04 21.97
CA ILE A 153 6.87 -6.51 21.70
C ILE A 153 7.93 -7.48 22.24
N VAL A 154 8.86 -7.87 21.38
CA VAL A 154 10.05 -8.64 21.75
C VAL A 154 11.30 -7.78 21.61
N GLN A 155 12.24 -7.94 22.53
CA GLN A 155 13.56 -7.32 22.43
C GLN A 155 14.53 -8.33 21.83
N VAL A 156 15.17 -7.97 20.72
CA VAL A 156 16.07 -8.83 19.96
C VAL A 156 17.41 -8.14 19.77
N SER A 157 18.45 -8.91 19.40
CA SER A 157 19.71 -8.35 18.91
C SER A 157 19.45 -7.41 17.73
N ALA A 158 20.12 -6.25 17.71
CA ALA A 158 19.99 -5.30 16.61
C ALA A 158 20.40 -5.93 15.27
N LEU A 159 21.28 -6.93 15.23
CA LEU A 159 21.65 -7.61 13.97
C LEU A 159 20.56 -8.56 13.47
N ASP A 160 19.77 -9.13 14.39
CA ASP A 160 18.70 -10.07 14.06
C ASP A 160 17.42 -9.35 13.65
N ALA A 161 17.30 -8.06 13.99
CA ALA A 161 16.07 -7.33 13.74
C ALA A 161 15.76 -7.16 12.24
N VAL A 162 14.49 -7.22 11.86
CA VAL A 162 13.95 -7.05 10.50
C VAL A 162 13.52 -5.61 10.20
N ALA A 163 13.57 -4.70 11.18
CA ALA A 163 13.20 -3.29 11.02
C ALA A 163 14.38 -2.32 11.29
N LEU A 164 14.09 -1.01 11.28
CA LEU A 164 15.05 0.09 11.43
C LEU A 164 15.99 -0.12 12.63
N GLN A 165 17.29 -0.02 12.39
CA GLN A 165 18.34 -0.26 13.39
C GLN A 165 19.25 0.95 13.50
N VAL A 166 19.42 1.50 14.70
CA VAL A 166 20.41 2.56 14.94
C VAL A 166 21.78 1.93 15.11
N GLY A 167 22.79 2.44 14.40
CA GLY A 167 24.16 1.96 14.51
C GLY A 167 24.34 0.53 14.00
N VAL A 168 23.53 0.11 13.03
CA VAL A 168 23.77 -1.10 12.23
C VAL A 168 24.04 -0.67 10.80
N TYR A 169 25.11 -1.21 10.22
CA TYR A 169 25.49 -0.99 8.83
C TYR A 169 25.63 -2.32 8.09
N PHE A 170 25.67 -2.26 6.76
CA PHE A 170 25.91 -3.43 5.91
C PHE A 170 27.37 -3.45 5.47
N GLY A 171 28.16 -4.36 6.04
CA GLY A 171 29.54 -4.63 5.64
C GLY A 171 29.66 -5.85 4.72
N ASP A 172 30.89 -6.22 4.39
CA ASP A 172 31.19 -7.32 3.45
C ASP A 172 30.66 -8.70 3.89
N SER A 173 30.40 -8.88 5.19
CA SER A 173 29.87 -10.12 5.77
C SER A 173 28.40 -10.01 6.22
N GLY A 174 27.69 -8.96 5.76
CA GLY A 174 26.31 -8.68 6.15
C GLY A 174 26.21 -7.59 7.22
N LYS A 175 25.16 -7.67 8.04
CA LYS A 175 24.88 -6.67 9.08
C LYS A 175 25.96 -6.70 10.17
N ALA A 176 26.42 -5.52 10.58
CA ALA A 176 27.37 -5.35 11.67
C ALA A 176 27.01 -4.14 12.54
N LEU A 177 27.40 -4.18 13.82
CA LEU A 177 27.19 -3.09 14.77
C LEU A 177 28.30 -2.04 14.65
N GLY A 178 27.93 -0.78 14.87
CA GLY A 178 28.83 0.37 14.88
C GLY A 178 29.10 0.87 13.46
N GLU A 179 28.60 2.06 13.13
CA GLU A 179 28.91 2.70 11.86
C GLU A 179 29.84 3.88 12.11
N SER A 180 30.99 3.94 11.45
CA SER A 180 31.80 5.16 11.42
C SER A 180 31.33 6.02 10.26
N VAL A 181 30.70 7.16 10.57
CA VAL A 181 30.31 8.17 9.58
C VAL A 181 31.28 9.36 9.64
N ASP A 182 31.17 10.30 8.70
CA ASP A 182 31.99 11.52 8.70
C ASP A 182 31.85 12.34 10.00
N ALA A 183 30.73 12.17 10.70
CA ALA A 183 30.44 12.79 12.00
C ALA A 183 30.98 12.00 13.22
N GLY A 184 31.68 10.89 13.01
CA GLY A 184 32.22 10.00 14.05
C GLY A 184 31.49 8.66 14.17
N ASP A 185 31.82 7.90 15.23
CA ASP A 185 31.23 6.59 15.46
C ASP A 185 29.79 6.68 15.97
N VAL A 186 28.89 5.97 15.30
CA VAL A 186 27.49 5.80 15.70
C VAL A 186 27.40 4.60 16.64
N SER A 187 27.00 4.86 17.88
CA SER A 187 26.70 3.81 18.86
C SER A 187 25.58 2.89 18.35
N ALA A 188 25.61 1.61 18.72
CA ALA A 188 24.64 0.57 18.36
C ALA A 188 23.20 0.80 18.91
N GLY A 189 22.94 1.98 19.47
CA GLY A 189 21.68 2.32 20.12
C GLY A 189 21.45 1.54 21.42
N MET A 190 20.42 1.94 22.15
CA MET A 190 19.88 1.17 23.26
C MET A 190 18.37 1.07 23.11
N SER A 191 17.78 -0.03 23.56
CA SER A 191 16.33 -0.16 23.63
C SER A 191 15.88 -0.66 25.00
N CYS A 192 14.65 -0.27 25.36
CA CYS A 192 13.97 -0.70 26.57
C CYS A 192 12.47 -0.65 26.30
N GLN A 193 11.69 -1.44 27.04
CA GLN A 193 10.24 -1.28 27.06
C GLN A 193 9.85 -0.23 28.12
N ALA A 194 8.78 0.50 27.85
CA ALA A 194 8.22 1.50 28.75
C ALA A 194 6.70 1.59 28.53
N ASP A 195 5.97 1.92 29.60
CA ASP A 195 4.56 2.25 29.52
C ASP A 195 4.34 3.72 29.09
N LEU A 196 3.33 3.94 28.24
CA LEU A 196 2.93 5.26 27.76
C LEU A 196 2.65 6.26 28.90
N SER A 197 2.13 5.80 30.03
CA SER A 197 1.83 6.65 31.20
C SER A 197 3.04 7.32 31.81
N LYS A 198 4.26 6.88 31.47
CA LYS A 198 5.51 7.51 31.93
C LYS A 198 5.98 8.68 31.07
N VAL A 199 5.35 8.88 29.90
CA VAL A 199 5.71 9.93 28.94
C VAL A 199 4.62 11.02 28.84
N ALA A 200 3.44 10.77 29.42
CA ALA A 200 2.28 11.67 29.40
C ALA A 200 2.26 12.68 30.54
#